data_AF-A0A374R1U5-F1
#
_entry.id   AF-A0A374R1U5-F1
#
_cell.length_a   1.000
_cell.length_b   1.000
_cell.length_c   1.000
_cell.angle_alpha   90.00
_cell.angle_beta   90.00
_cell.angle_gamma   90.00
#
_symmetry.space_group_name_H-M   'P 1'
#
loop_
_entity.id
_entity.type
_entity.pdbx_description
1 polymer ?
#
loop_
_entity_poly.entity_id
_entity_poly.type
_entity_poly.pdbx_seq_one_letter_code
_entity_poly.pdbx_strand_id
1 'polypeptide(L)'
;MRYGNRFIAVSQLVPLGAASPFEVEAYLLLALPRSLGGEGFCSIELNVEVMLSTSARAIVGKSRVYIDLLLSSPDGRRQVAIECQGKASHGCAGDGLRDADRMTALQAMGYDVLLLTHRQISDEGRFHAIVKAVCRMLDAEYRDKSSDEQRAETLLRSELFVDWTKLGVIDGKMPVRHKTARSWTAAVLSE
;
A
#
# COMPACT_ATOMS: atom_id res chain seq x y z
N MET A 1 21.24 1.12 14.84
CA MET A 1 20.58 0.38 13.75
C MET A 1 19.34 -0.30 14.31
N ARG A 2 18.16 0.31 14.12
CA ARG A 2 16.86 -0.31 14.46
C ARG A 2 15.86 -0.24 13.29
N TYR A 3 15.95 0.82 12.47
CA TYR A 3 15.04 1.05 11.34
C TYR A 3 15.17 0.03 10.18
N GLY A 4 16.38 -0.44 9.84
CA GLY A 4 16.58 -1.33 8.68
C GLY A 4 16.05 -2.77 8.85
N ASN A 5 16.10 -3.33 10.06
CA ASN A 5 15.72 -4.73 10.27
C ASN A 5 14.19 -4.94 10.29
N ARG A 6 13.42 -3.96 10.78
CA ARG A 6 11.95 -4.02 10.72
C ARG A 6 11.47 -3.84 9.30
N PHE A 7 11.97 -2.84 8.58
CA PHE A 7 11.61 -2.64 7.17
C PHE A 7 11.83 -3.88 6.30
N ILE A 8 12.97 -4.56 6.44
CA ILE A 8 13.23 -5.84 5.73
C ILE A 8 12.24 -6.94 6.17
N ALA A 9 11.91 -7.02 7.46
CA ALA A 9 10.95 -8.02 7.93
C ALA A 9 9.52 -7.73 7.44
N VAL A 10 9.15 -6.46 7.32
CA VAL A 10 7.80 -6.06 6.88
C VAL A 10 7.69 -6.09 5.35
N SER A 11 8.76 -5.84 4.61
CA SER A 11 8.75 -5.94 3.13
C SER A 11 8.50 -7.38 2.65
N GLN A 12 8.87 -8.39 3.44
CA GLN A 12 8.53 -9.79 3.19
C GLN A 12 7.03 -10.09 3.33
N LEU A 13 6.26 -9.19 3.96
CA LEU A 13 4.80 -9.31 4.11
C LEU A 13 4.04 -8.67 2.93
N VAL A 14 4.74 -8.02 2.01
CA VAL A 14 4.15 -7.46 0.79
C VAL A 14 4.05 -8.58 -0.24
N PRO A 15 2.85 -8.87 -0.78
CA PRO A 15 2.70 -9.82 -1.88
C PRO A 15 3.57 -9.40 -3.06
N LEU A 16 4.09 -10.40 -3.80
CA LEU A 16 4.72 -10.13 -5.09
C LEU A 16 3.68 -9.44 -5.99
N GLY A 17 4.05 -8.29 -6.56
CA GLY A 17 3.17 -7.60 -7.50
C GLY A 17 3.18 -6.08 -7.44
N ALA A 18 3.66 -5.45 -6.35
CA ALA A 18 3.77 -4.00 -6.30
C ALA A 18 4.68 -3.46 -7.42
N ALA A 19 4.18 -2.48 -8.18
CA ALA A 19 4.86 -1.85 -9.30
C ALA A 19 5.58 -0.55 -8.90
N SER A 20 5.35 -0.05 -7.68
CA SER A 20 6.01 1.15 -7.17
C SER A 20 6.21 1.15 -5.64
N PRO A 21 7.19 1.90 -5.11
CA PRO A 21 7.33 2.11 -3.66
C PRO A 21 6.07 2.66 -3.00
N PHE A 22 5.33 3.51 -3.71
CA PHE A 22 4.11 4.11 -3.19
C PHE A 22 2.99 3.06 -2.99
N GLU A 23 2.85 2.10 -3.91
CA GLU A 23 1.94 0.97 -3.71
C GLU A 23 2.34 0.10 -2.51
N VAL A 24 3.65 -0.09 -2.29
CA VAL A 24 4.15 -0.80 -1.10
C VAL A 24 3.76 -0.05 0.17
N GLU A 25 3.98 1.27 0.24
CA GLU A 25 3.58 2.10 1.39
C GLU A 25 2.08 2.03 1.65
N ALA A 26 1.26 2.18 0.60
CA ALA A 26 -0.20 2.10 0.68
C ALA A 26 -0.65 0.71 1.16
N TYR A 27 -0.08 -0.35 0.59
CA TYR A 27 -0.38 -1.73 0.99
C TYR A 27 -0.03 -1.95 2.46
N LEU A 28 1.16 -1.55 2.91
CA LEU A 28 1.58 -1.76 4.30
C LEU A 28 0.69 -1.01 5.30
N LEU A 29 0.29 0.23 4.97
CA LEU A 29 -0.63 0.99 5.82
C LEU A 29 -2.03 0.36 5.89
N LEU A 30 -2.54 -0.19 4.79
CA LEU A 30 -3.89 -0.75 4.74
C LEU A 30 -3.94 -2.20 5.25
N ALA A 31 -3.01 -3.06 4.83
CA ALA A 31 -3.08 -4.50 5.02
C ALA A 31 -2.47 -4.99 6.34
N LEU A 32 -1.41 -4.34 6.85
CA LEU A 32 -0.73 -4.85 8.04
C LEU A 32 -1.68 -4.92 9.25
N PRO A 33 -1.52 -5.93 10.12
CA PRO A 33 -2.22 -5.97 11.39
C PRO A 33 -2.05 -4.66 12.18
N ARG A 34 -3.09 -4.24 12.89
CA ARG A 34 -3.09 -3.02 13.70
C ARG A 34 -2.02 -3.03 14.80
N SER A 35 -1.65 -4.21 15.29
CA SER A 35 -0.52 -4.41 16.22
C SER A 35 0.85 -4.10 15.59
N LEU A 36 0.94 -4.10 14.26
CA LEU A 36 2.12 -3.69 13.49
C LEU A 36 1.98 -2.29 12.88
N GLY A 37 0.86 -1.61 13.12
CA GLY A 37 0.62 -0.22 12.75
C GLY A 37 -0.21 0.01 11.48
N GLY A 38 -0.65 -1.04 10.79
CA GLY A 38 -1.58 -0.90 9.66
C GLY A 38 -3.05 -0.82 10.07
N GLU A 39 -3.97 -0.88 9.10
CA GLU A 39 -5.41 -0.91 9.35
C GLU A 39 -5.97 -2.32 9.56
N GLY A 40 -5.33 -3.34 9.00
CA GLY A 40 -5.69 -4.75 9.15
C GLY A 40 -6.72 -5.25 8.14
N PHE A 41 -6.83 -4.63 6.97
CA PHE A 41 -7.65 -5.16 5.88
C PHE A 41 -7.04 -6.48 5.34
N CYS A 42 -7.81 -7.57 5.33
CA CYS A 42 -7.28 -8.90 4.99
C CYS A 42 -7.37 -9.28 3.50
N SER A 43 -8.25 -8.63 2.73
CA SER A 43 -8.53 -8.98 1.34
C SER A 43 -8.05 -7.85 0.42
N ILE A 44 -6.73 -7.68 0.33
CA ILE A 44 -6.07 -6.70 -0.55
C ILE A 44 -5.20 -7.43 -1.57
N GLU A 45 -5.44 -7.17 -2.85
CA GLU A 45 -4.64 -7.67 -3.96
C GLU A 45 -3.93 -6.51 -4.67
N LEU A 46 -2.69 -6.73 -5.10
CA LEU A 46 -1.86 -5.73 -5.79
C LEU A 46 -1.86 -5.97 -7.30
N ASN A 47 -1.91 -4.90 -8.09
CA ASN A 47 -1.78 -4.91 -9.55
C ASN A 47 -2.70 -5.95 -10.24
N VAL A 48 -3.98 -5.95 -9.86
CA VAL A 48 -4.97 -6.90 -10.38
C VAL A 48 -5.28 -6.59 -11.84
N GLU A 49 -5.04 -7.54 -12.74
CA GLU A 49 -5.42 -7.43 -14.15
C GLU A 49 -6.95 -7.54 -14.30
N VAL A 50 -7.56 -6.53 -14.92
CA VAL A 50 -8.99 -6.51 -15.23
C VAL A 50 -9.19 -6.46 -16.73
N MET A 51 -9.87 -7.48 -17.26
CA MET A 51 -10.33 -7.52 -18.64
C MET A 51 -11.53 -6.59 -18.81
N LEU A 52 -11.41 -5.57 -19.66
CA LEU A 52 -12.43 -4.54 -19.81
C LEU A 52 -13.64 -5.05 -20.62
N SER A 53 -14.85 -4.68 -20.16
CA SER A 53 -16.09 -4.89 -20.91
C SER A 53 -16.11 -4.09 -22.21
N THR A 54 -16.99 -4.42 -23.16
CA THR A 54 -17.08 -3.66 -24.44
C THR A 54 -17.30 -2.16 -24.24
N SER A 55 -18.15 -1.76 -23.29
CA SER A 55 -18.37 -0.34 -22.97
C SER A 55 -17.16 0.30 -22.34
N ALA A 56 -16.50 -0.36 -21.38
CA ALA A 56 -15.30 0.14 -20.73
C ALA A 56 -14.11 0.27 -21.70
N ARG A 57 -13.97 -0.66 -22.64
CA ARG A 57 -12.98 -0.60 -23.74
C ARG A 57 -13.20 0.62 -24.65
N ALA A 58 -14.46 1.02 -24.89
CA ALA A 58 -14.77 2.19 -25.69
C ALA A 58 -14.36 3.50 -25.00
N ILE A 59 -14.30 3.53 -23.66
CA ILE A 59 -13.87 4.69 -22.87
C ILE A 59 -12.33 4.82 -22.90
N VAL A 60 -11.62 3.75 -22.57
CA VAL A 60 -10.14 3.80 -22.36
C VAL A 60 -9.34 3.46 -23.63
N GLY A 61 -9.95 2.80 -24.62
CA GLY A 61 -9.26 2.34 -25.83
C GLY A 61 -8.26 1.19 -25.59
N LYS A 62 -8.33 0.50 -24.44
CA LYS A 62 -7.49 -0.67 -24.09
C LYS A 62 -8.36 -1.89 -23.85
N SER A 63 -7.82 -3.09 -24.02
CA SER A 63 -8.52 -4.35 -23.72
C SER A 63 -8.50 -4.73 -22.23
N ARG A 64 -7.50 -4.25 -21.49
CA ARG A 64 -7.29 -4.53 -20.07
C ARG A 64 -6.63 -3.35 -19.37
N VAL A 65 -6.81 -3.29 -18.05
CA VAL A 65 -6.16 -2.35 -17.14
C VAL A 65 -5.68 -3.10 -15.90
N TYR A 66 -4.85 -2.45 -15.08
CA TYR A 66 -4.40 -2.97 -13.80
C TYR A 66 -4.91 -2.04 -12.69
N ILE A 67 -5.49 -2.62 -11.65
CA ILE A 67 -5.88 -1.90 -10.43
C ILE A 67 -4.72 -2.01 -9.45
N ASP A 68 -4.21 -0.87 -8.98
CA ASP A 68 -3.02 -0.85 -8.13
C ASP A 68 -3.26 -1.61 -6.82
N LEU A 69 -4.35 -1.31 -6.10
CA LEU A 69 -4.81 -2.11 -4.95
C LEU A 69 -6.32 -2.39 -5.06
N LEU A 70 -6.70 -3.66 -5.04
CA LEU A 70 -8.10 -4.07 -4.99
C LEU A 70 -8.44 -4.59 -3.59
N LEU A 71 -9.32 -3.89 -2.90
CA LEU A 71 -9.84 -4.32 -1.61
C LEU A 71 -11.21 -4.96 -1.81
N SER A 72 -11.45 -6.10 -1.17
CA SER A 72 -12.76 -6.77 -1.20
C SER A 72 -13.35 -6.89 0.20
N SER A 73 -14.67 -6.81 0.32
CA SER A 73 -15.36 -7.16 1.56
C SER A 73 -15.16 -8.65 1.86
N PRO A 74 -15.28 -9.09 3.13
CA PRO A 74 -15.10 -10.50 3.48
C PRO A 74 -16.02 -11.47 2.74
N ASP A 75 -17.20 -11.02 2.32
CA ASP A 75 -18.17 -11.78 1.53
C ASP A 75 -17.98 -11.64 0.00
N GLY A 76 -17.00 -10.85 -0.43
CA GLY A 76 -16.66 -10.58 -1.84
C GLY A 76 -17.68 -9.73 -2.60
N ARG A 77 -18.70 -9.17 -1.94
CA ARG A 77 -19.78 -8.44 -2.60
C ARG A 77 -19.45 -6.99 -2.93
N ARG A 78 -18.54 -6.38 -2.16
CA ARG A 78 -18.05 -5.01 -2.37
C ARG A 78 -16.59 -5.06 -2.74
N GLN A 79 -16.23 -4.22 -3.70
CA GLN A 79 -14.85 -4.08 -4.15
C GLN A 79 -14.50 -2.62 -4.32
N VAL A 80 -13.39 -2.22 -3.71
CA VAL A 80 -12.84 -0.87 -3.80
C VAL A 80 -11.51 -0.96 -4.54
N ALA A 81 -11.47 -0.34 -5.72
CA ALA A 81 -10.27 -0.15 -6.51
C ALA A 81 -9.56 1.14 -6.06
N ILE A 82 -8.38 1.01 -5.47
CA ILE A 82 -7.53 2.15 -5.13
C ILE A 82 -6.48 2.32 -6.22
N GLU A 83 -6.39 3.53 -6.74
CA GLU A 83 -5.46 3.92 -7.81
C GLU A 83 -4.41 4.89 -7.24
N CYS A 84 -3.14 4.47 -7.26
CA CYS A 84 -1.99 5.15 -6.69
C CYS A 84 -1.43 6.19 -7.68
N GLN A 85 -1.71 7.46 -7.38
CA GLN A 85 -1.21 8.61 -8.11
C GLN A 85 0.19 9.04 -7.59
N GLY A 86 1.24 8.59 -8.30
CA GLY A 86 2.61 9.00 -8.03
C GLY A 86 2.92 10.45 -8.45
N LYS A 87 3.98 11.05 -7.87
CA LYS A 87 4.45 12.42 -8.16
C LYS A 87 4.83 12.69 -9.64
N ALA A 88 4.92 11.65 -10.47
CA ALA A 88 5.28 11.77 -11.89
C ALA A 88 4.13 12.30 -12.77
N SER A 89 2.91 12.44 -12.26
CA SER A 89 1.78 13.04 -13.01
C SER A 89 1.81 14.59 -13.05
N HIS A 90 3.02 15.18 -13.05
CA HIS A 90 3.21 16.58 -13.41
C HIS A 90 3.41 16.71 -14.92
N GLY A 91 2.31 16.97 -15.64
CA GLY A 91 2.34 18.13 -16.53
C GLY A 91 1.95 17.97 -18.00
N CYS A 92 1.58 16.78 -18.50
CA CYS A 92 0.90 16.71 -19.79
C CYS A 92 -0.61 16.68 -19.59
N ALA A 93 -1.33 17.63 -20.19
CA ALA A 93 -2.79 17.73 -20.11
C ALA A 93 -3.52 16.42 -20.55
N GLY A 94 -2.83 15.53 -21.27
CA GLY A 94 -3.34 14.22 -21.67
C GLY A 94 -3.24 13.12 -20.61
N ASP A 95 -2.38 13.25 -19.59
CA ASP A 95 -2.21 12.20 -18.57
C ASP A 95 -3.39 12.19 -17.58
N GLY A 96 -3.87 13.37 -17.20
CA GLY A 96 -5.07 13.49 -16.34
C GLY A 96 -6.35 12.99 -17.00
N LEU A 97 -6.49 13.16 -18.32
CA LEU A 97 -7.62 12.62 -19.08
C LEU A 97 -7.58 11.09 -19.14
N ARG A 98 -6.39 10.51 -19.35
CA ARG A 98 -6.20 9.05 -19.37
C ARG A 98 -6.53 8.40 -18.02
N ASP A 99 -6.18 9.06 -16.92
CA ASP A 99 -6.51 8.58 -15.58
C ASP A 99 -8.02 8.69 -15.30
N ALA A 100 -8.66 9.78 -15.73
CA ALA A 100 -10.12 9.93 -15.62
C ALA A 100 -10.88 8.86 -16.44
N ASP A 101 -10.44 8.56 -17.66
CA ASP A 101 -11.03 7.50 -18.49
C ASP A 101 -10.86 6.13 -17.84
N ARG A 102 -9.68 5.84 -17.25
CA ARG A 102 -9.42 4.59 -16.54
C ARG A 102 -10.39 4.39 -15.38
N MET A 103 -10.55 5.43 -14.55
CA MET A 103 -11.49 5.39 -13.43
C MET A 103 -12.93 5.21 -13.91
N THR A 104 -13.34 5.96 -14.94
CA THR A 104 -14.69 5.91 -15.49
C THR A 104 -15.00 4.51 -16.05
N ALA A 105 -14.04 3.87 -16.72
CA ALA A 105 -14.17 2.51 -17.21
C ALA A 105 -14.34 1.48 -16.09
N LEU A 106 -13.56 1.59 -15.00
CA LEU A 106 -13.70 0.72 -13.83
C LEU A 106 -15.04 0.93 -13.12
N GLN A 107 -15.48 2.19 -12.95
CA GLN A 107 -16.79 2.52 -12.39
C GLN A 107 -17.93 1.98 -13.26
N ALA A 108 -17.81 2.06 -14.59
CA ALA A 108 -18.78 1.49 -15.53
C ALA A 108 -18.85 -0.05 -15.46
N MET A 109 -17.83 -0.70 -14.90
CA MET A 109 -17.81 -2.13 -14.62
C MET A 109 -18.26 -2.48 -13.20
N GLY A 110 -18.65 -1.49 -12.39
CA GLY A 110 -19.20 -1.67 -11.05
C GLY A 110 -18.19 -1.60 -9.90
N TYR A 111 -16.94 -1.23 -10.16
CA TYR A 111 -15.97 -0.98 -9.10
C TYR A 111 -16.20 0.38 -8.44
N ASP A 112 -16.11 0.44 -7.11
CA ASP A 112 -15.96 1.70 -6.42
C ASP A 112 -14.50 2.14 -6.50
N VAL A 113 -14.19 3.29 -7.12
CA VAL A 113 -12.82 3.71 -7.41
C VAL A 113 -12.40 4.91 -6.54
N LEU A 114 -11.23 4.83 -5.90
CA LEU A 114 -10.65 5.89 -5.08
C LEU A 114 -9.22 6.21 -5.54
N LEU A 115 -8.94 7.50 -5.77
CA LEU A 115 -7.57 7.96 -6.03
C LEU A 115 -6.83 8.20 -4.72
N LEU A 116 -5.63 7.64 -4.63
CA LEU A 116 -4.75 7.79 -3.49
C LEU A 116 -3.46 8.46 -3.92
N THR A 117 -3.09 9.54 -3.24
CA THR A 117 -1.83 10.26 -3.47
C THR A 117 -0.89 10.09 -2.28
N HIS A 118 0.41 10.18 -2.54
CA HIS A 118 1.40 10.14 -1.46
C HIS A 118 1.13 11.23 -0.39
N ARG A 119 0.70 12.44 -0.80
CA ARG A 119 0.39 13.54 0.14
C ARG A 119 -0.76 13.18 1.08
N GLN A 120 -1.75 12.42 0.59
CA GLN A 120 -2.87 11.97 1.41
C GLN A 120 -2.43 10.91 2.42
N ILE A 121 -1.64 9.91 2.03
CA ILE A 121 -1.21 8.87 2.98
C ILE A 121 -0.19 9.39 4.00
N SER A 122 0.64 10.38 3.63
CA SER A 122 1.64 10.97 4.53
C SER A 122 1.05 11.84 5.64
N ASP A 123 -0.15 12.38 5.43
CA ASP A 123 -0.90 13.14 6.43
C ASP A 123 -1.84 12.20 7.19
N GLU A 124 -1.66 12.10 8.51
CA GLU A 124 -2.39 11.13 9.34
C GLU A 124 -3.90 11.35 9.33
N GLY A 125 -4.34 12.61 9.43
CA GLY A 125 -5.76 12.95 9.45
C GLY A 125 -6.44 12.66 8.11
N ARG A 126 -5.77 12.97 6.99
CA ARG A 126 -6.28 12.67 5.64
C ARG A 126 -6.31 11.16 5.39
N PHE A 127 -5.26 10.44 5.79
CA PHE A 127 -5.21 9.00 5.67
C PHE A 127 -6.36 8.35 6.43
N HIS A 128 -6.59 8.73 7.69
CA HIS A 128 -7.70 8.22 8.49
C HIS A 128 -9.08 8.48 7.87
N ALA A 129 -9.29 9.68 7.30
CA ALA A 129 -10.52 9.99 6.58
C ALA A 129 -10.73 9.09 5.35
N ILE A 130 -9.66 8.76 4.64
CA ILE A 130 -9.69 7.83 3.49
C ILE A 130 -10.02 6.42 3.97
N VAL A 131 -9.39 5.93 5.05
CA VAL A 131 -9.69 4.62 5.63
C VAL A 131 -11.17 4.51 6.00
N LYS A 132 -11.74 5.54 6.65
CA LYS A 132 -13.17 5.57 6.97
C LYS A 132 -14.05 5.58 5.72
N ALA A 133 -13.62 6.23 4.63
CA ALA A 133 -14.33 6.18 3.36
C ALA A 133 -14.30 4.77 2.74
N VAL A 134 -13.13 4.13 2.73
CA VAL A 134 -12.95 2.75 2.25
C VAL A 134 -13.82 1.78 3.06
N CYS A 135 -13.86 1.89 4.40
CA CYS A 135 -14.76 1.08 5.22
C CYS A 135 -16.22 1.22 4.80
N ARG A 136 -16.71 2.45 4.56
CA ARG A 136 -18.09 2.66 4.08
C ARG A 136 -18.34 2.04 2.71
N MET A 137 -17.40 2.14 1.77
CA MET A 137 -17.54 1.54 0.43
C MET A 137 -17.55 0.01 0.50
N LEU A 138 -16.83 -0.57 1.46
CA LEU A 138 -16.82 -2.01 1.74
C LEU A 138 -17.98 -2.49 2.63
N ASP A 139 -18.94 -1.61 2.96
CA ASP A 139 -20.02 -1.87 3.92
C ASP A 139 -19.50 -2.42 5.29
N ALA A 140 -18.34 -1.93 5.73
CA ALA A 140 -17.68 -2.30 6.97
C ALA A 140 -17.73 -1.19 8.02
N GLU A 141 -17.85 -1.58 9.30
CA GLU A 141 -17.73 -0.64 10.42
C GLU A 141 -16.26 -0.36 10.75
N TYR A 142 -15.95 0.92 11.00
CA TYR A 142 -14.62 1.33 11.45
C TYR A 142 -14.54 1.38 12.97
N ARG A 143 -13.57 0.68 13.56
CA ARG A 143 -13.21 0.79 14.97
C ARG A 143 -11.98 1.69 15.13
N ASP A 144 -12.06 2.68 16.00
CA ASP A 144 -10.89 3.52 16.35
C ASP A 144 -9.76 2.69 16.98
N LYS A 145 -8.50 3.05 16.68
CA LYS A 145 -7.30 2.39 17.21
C LYS A 145 -7.19 2.57 18.72
N SER A 146 -6.76 1.52 19.42
CA SER A 146 -6.32 1.63 20.82
C SER A 146 -5.03 2.46 20.92
N SER A 147 -4.67 2.92 22.11
CA SER A 147 -3.43 3.69 22.30
C SER A 147 -2.17 2.91 21.87
N ASP A 148 -2.19 1.58 21.96
CA ASP A 148 -1.06 0.73 21.57
C ASP A 148 -0.96 0.61 20.05
N GLU A 149 -2.10 0.45 19.38
CA GLU A 149 -2.20 0.44 17.91
C GLU A 149 -1.82 1.80 17.32
N GLN A 150 -2.21 2.92 17.95
CA GLN A 150 -1.78 4.26 17.54
C GLN A 150 -0.26 4.42 17.62
N ARG A 151 0.37 3.93 18.70
CA ARG A 151 1.84 3.95 18.83
C ARG A 151 2.52 3.08 17.77
N ALA A 152 1.93 1.91 17.45
CA ALA A 152 2.43 1.06 16.38
C ALA A 152 2.32 1.75 15.01
N GLU A 153 1.21 2.44 14.74
CA GLU A 153 1.03 3.22 13.51
C GLU A 153 2.05 4.36 13.42
N THR A 154 2.26 5.15 14.48
CA THR A 154 3.27 6.22 14.48
C THR A 154 4.66 5.66 14.14
N LEU A 155 5.01 4.49 14.69
CA LEU A 155 6.27 3.82 14.38
C LEU A 155 6.34 3.40 12.91
N LEU A 156 5.32 2.70 12.40
CA LEU A 156 5.25 2.27 11.00
C LEU A 156 5.39 3.47 10.05
N ARG A 157 4.63 4.54 10.30
CA ARG A 157 4.67 5.77 9.49
C ARG A 157 6.05 6.42 9.49
N SER A 158 6.76 6.39 10.62
CA SER A 158 8.15 6.89 10.70
C SER A 158 9.16 6.05 9.91
N GLU A 159 8.85 4.77 9.66
CA GLU A 159 9.66 3.86 8.86
C GLU A 159 9.32 3.96 7.37
N LEU A 160 8.04 4.17 7.03
CA LEU A 160 7.57 4.28 5.65
C LEU A 160 7.88 5.63 5.01
N PHE A 161 7.63 6.74 5.70
CA PHE A 161 7.78 8.08 5.12
C PHE A 161 9.18 8.65 5.29
N VAL A 162 10.18 7.85 4.96
CA VAL A 162 11.58 8.24 4.85
C VAL A 162 11.93 8.56 3.40
N ASP A 163 13.14 9.06 3.14
CA ASP A 163 13.61 9.25 1.77
C ASP A 163 14.07 7.92 1.18
N TRP A 164 13.18 7.25 0.44
CA TRP A 164 13.49 5.95 -0.17
C TRP A 164 14.61 6.01 -1.22
N THR A 165 14.89 7.20 -1.79
CA THR A 165 16.03 7.36 -2.71
C THR A 165 17.38 7.21 -2.01
N LYS A 166 17.39 7.30 -0.67
CA LYS A 166 18.58 7.14 0.18
C LYS A 166 18.64 5.76 0.83
N LEU A 167 17.62 4.91 0.69
CA LEU A 167 17.66 3.53 1.20
C LEU A 167 18.67 2.72 0.38
N GLY A 168 19.74 2.26 1.05
CA GLY A 168 20.81 1.49 0.41
C GLY A 168 21.93 2.32 -0.23
N VAL A 169 21.84 3.66 -0.20
CA VAL A 169 22.95 4.53 -0.62
C VAL A 169 24.02 4.52 0.46
N ILE A 170 25.12 3.81 0.21
CA ILE A 170 26.32 3.86 1.06
C ILE A 170 27.08 5.14 0.68
N ASP A 171 26.63 6.29 1.18
CA ASP A 171 27.47 7.48 1.13
C ASP A 171 28.69 7.25 2.05
N GLY A 172 29.89 7.52 1.54
CA GLY A 172 31.20 7.23 2.15
C GLY A 172 31.51 7.90 3.50
N LYS A 173 30.49 8.35 4.23
CA LYS A 173 30.56 8.93 5.58
C LYS A 173 29.87 8.09 6.66
N MET A 174 29.45 6.86 6.38
CA MET A 174 29.01 5.95 7.44
C MET A 174 30.18 5.07 7.89
N PRO A 175 30.66 5.17 9.15
CA PRO A 175 31.60 4.20 9.66
C PRO A 175 30.89 2.85 9.72
N VAL A 176 31.22 1.98 8.78
CA VAL A 176 30.77 0.59 8.76
C VAL A 176 31.43 -0.09 9.96
N ARG A 177 30.73 -0.15 11.10
CA ARG A 177 31.08 -1.10 12.15
C ARG A 177 30.59 -2.47 11.71
N HIS A 178 31.48 -3.23 11.08
CA HIS A 178 31.30 -4.66 10.96
C HIS A 178 31.21 -5.26 12.37
N LYS A 179 30.01 -5.63 12.80
CA LYS A 179 29.85 -6.62 13.85
C LYS A 179 29.59 -7.95 13.17
N THR A 180 30.61 -8.79 13.16
CA THR A 180 30.48 -10.20 12.81
C THR A 180 29.41 -10.81 13.71
N ALA A 181 28.32 -11.30 13.13
CA ALA A 181 27.33 -12.07 13.85
C ALA A 181 28.02 -13.34 14.37
N ARG A 182 28.12 -13.48 15.69
CA ARG A 182 28.47 -14.77 16.29
C ARG A 182 27.26 -15.68 16.11
N SER A 183 27.45 -16.75 15.35
CA SER A 183 26.54 -17.87 15.18
C SER A 183 26.03 -18.35 16.53
N TRP A 184 24.71 -18.46 16.68
CA TRP A 184 24.11 -19.27 17.72
C TRP A 184 23.95 -20.68 17.16
N THR A 185 24.82 -21.59 17.57
CA THR A 185 24.63 -23.03 17.41
C THR A 185 23.46 -23.47 18.27
N ALA A 186 22.49 -24.16 17.67
CA ALA A 186 21.46 -24.88 18.41
C ALA A 186 22.14 -25.99 19.21
N ALA A 187 22.01 -25.94 20.55
CA ALA A 187 22.39 -27.05 21.41
C ALA A 187 21.30 -28.13 21.30
N VAL A 188 21.74 -29.30 20.83
CA VAL A 188 21.01 -30.56 20.95
C VAL A 188 20.86 -30.85 22.44
N LEU A 189 19.62 -31.08 22.89
CA LEU A 189 19.36 -31.76 24.15
C LEU A 189 18.90 -33.18 23.79
N SER A 190 19.82 -34.13 23.99
CA SER A 190 19.52 -35.55 24.09
C SER A 190 19.66 -35.96 25.54
N GLU A 191 18.74 -36.80 26.00
CA GLU A 191 19.10 -38.06 26.64
C GLU A 191 18.55 -39.20 25.79
#